data_AF-A0A7C8IC03-F1
#
_entry.id   AF-A0A7C8IC03-F1
#
_cell.length_a   1.000
_cell.length_b   1.000
_cell.length_c   1.000
_cell.angle_alpha   90.00
_cell.angle_beta   90.00
_cell.angle_gamma   90.00
#
_symmetry.space_group_name_H-M   'P 1'
#
loop_
_entity.id
_entity.type
_entity.pdbx_description
1 polymer ?
#
loop_
_entity_poly.entity_id
_entity_poly.type
_entity_poly.pdbx_seq_one_letter_code
_entity_poly.pdbx_strand_id
1 'polypeptide(L)'
;MAVSGFNSNVFRQYPIHDVRALSLKERKELGKGPMVVMFREDKPVAFDVPKHALMAMSKYAMQYFAENPNECDFHLPATFSEIGIKEVGNYIRFLCHATTPHQLQYFEDVLKSIQVYHVARALGLYFGYVHNIYFRLDRRIRDPRTQLDNEQLMIICKCASTDRLLKLVAGIYTEFRFANKMAHPEEFDKLVAAHPRFRKAIEQYLQSKALKANRPKVDLLEASPPEVALPVVNRPELHANLQAFQEAHGEHDRGPTNVSQSRRPTHQATDNGIAIKGTKGTRATKGKERQGSTTFERKSRDLSIPWRRL
;
A
#
# COMPACT_ATOMS: atom_id res chain seq x y z
N MET A 1 31.31 -25.44 -24.63
CA MET A 1 30.43 -24.27 -24.42
C MET A 1 30.73 -23.72 -23.04
N ALA A 2 31.35 -22.54 -22.96
CA ALA A 2 31.68 -21.91 -21.69
C ALA A 2 30.40 -21.38 -21.04
N VAL A 3 30.04 -21.92 -19.88
CA VAL A 3 28.96 -21.38 -19.04
C VAL A 3 29.47 -20.05 -18.53
N SER A 4 28.95 -18.95 -19.07
CA SER A 4 29.31 -17.60 -18.63
C SER A 4 29.10 -17.50 -17.12
N GLY A 5 30.14 -17.06 -16.42
CA GLY A 5 30.20 -17.00 -14.97
C GLY A 5 28.93 -16.35 -14.41
N PHE A 6 28.23 -17.12 -13.58
CA PHE A 6 27.12 -16.62 -12.77
C PHE A 6 27.68 -15.48 -11.91
N ASN A 7 27.22 -14.25 -12.14
CA ASN A 7 27.49 -13.11 -11.26
C ASN A 7 26.71 -13.34 -9.95
N SER A 8 27.28 -14.12 -9.04
CA SER A 8 26.79 -14.41 -7.69
C SER A 8 26.70 -13.16 -6.79
N ASN A 9 27.09 -12.00 -7.29
CA ASN A 9 27.05 -10.73 -6.58
C ASN A 9 25.63 -10.19 -6.30
N VAL A 10 24.59 -10.65 -7.00
CA VAL A 10 23.21 -10.17 -6.77
C VAL A 10 22.72 -10.51 -5.34
N PHE A 11 23.20 -11.62 -4.76
CA PHE A 11 22.78 -12.08 -3.44
C PHE A 11 23.49 -11.37 -2.28
N ARG A 12 24.56 -10.61 -2.55
CA ARG A 12 25.36 -9.96 -1.49
C ARG A 12 24.82 -8.59 -1.04
N GLN A 13 23.74 -8.10 -1.64
CA GLN A 13 23.21 -6.75 -1.42
C GLN A 13 21.75 -6.72 -0.95
N TYR A 14 21.37 -7.66 -0.09
CA TYR A 14 20.08 -7.54 0.60
C TYR A 14 20.16 -6.52 1.75
N PRO A 15 19.14 -5.67 1.94
CA PRO A 15 17.89 -5.56 1.19
C PRO A 15 18.02 -4.65 -0.04
N ILE A 16 17.28 -4.95 -1.11
CA ILE A 16 17.25 -4.13 -2.33
C ILE A 16 16.24 -2.99 -2.13
N HIS A 17 16.63 -1.75 -2.44
CA HIS A 17 15.76 -0.58 -2.25
C HIS A 17 14.44 -0.70 -3.02
N ASP A 18 14.50 -1.11 -4.30
CA ASP A 18 13.32 -1.34 -5.13
C ASP A 18 13.55 -2.48 -6.14
N VAL A 19 12.94 -3.64 -5.92
CA VAL A 19 13.02 -4.82 -6.81
C VAL A 19 12.41 -4.52 -8.18
N ARG A 20 11.53 -3.53 -8.29
CA ARG A 20 10.91 -3.12 -9.56
C ARG A 20 11.91 -2.44 -10.51
N ALA A 21 13.01 -1.92 -9.98
CA ALA A 21 14.09 -1.34 -10.77
C ALA A 21 15.01 -2.42 -11.38
N LEU A 22 14.88 -3.68 -10.95
CA LEU A 22 15.67 -4.78 -11.49
C LEU A 22 15.16 -5.22 -12.86
N SER A 23 16.08 -5.66 -13.71
CA SER A 23 15.77 -6.31 -14.97
C SER A 23 14.93 -7.58 -14.75
N LEU A 24 14.22 -8.03 -15.79
CA LEU A 24 13.48 -9.30 -15.73
C LEU A 24 14.41 -10.48 -15.38
N LYS A 25 15.65 -10.49 -15.87
CA LYS A 25 16.62 -11.54 -15.58
C LYS A 25 16.94 -11.59 -14.08
N GLU A 26 17.26 -10.46 -13.47
CA GLU A 26 17.55 -10.36 -12.03
C GLU A 26 16.34 -10.73 -11.17
N ARG A 27 15.13 -10.27 -11.55
CA ARG A 27 13.89 -10.66 -10.84
C ARG A 27 13.63 -12.16 -10.94
N LYS A 28 13.92 -12.78 -12.08
CA LYS A 28 13.87 -14.24 -12.23
C LYS A 28 14.89 -14.94 -11.34
N GLU A 29 16.10 -14.40 -11.19
CA GLU A 29 17.08 -14.95 -10.24
C GLU A 29 16.60 -14.88 -8.79
N LEU A 30 15.90 -13.80 -8.38
CA LEU A 30 15.27 -13.74 -7.05
C LEU A 30 14.14 -14.77 -6.88
N GLY A 31 13.52 -15.18 -7.98
CA GLY A 31 12.54 -16.28 -8.01
C GLY A 31 13.18 -17.67 -7.96
N LYS A 32 14.50 -17.77 -8.18
CA LYS A 32 15.24 -19.02 -8.05
C LYS A 32 15.74 -19.17 -6.62
N GLY A 33 15.36 -20.26 -5.97
CA GLY A 33 15.77 -20.54 -4.60
C GLY A 33 14.72 -21.35 -3.85
N PRO A 34 14.91 -21.51 -2.52
CA PRO A 34 13.91 -22.13 -1.67
C PRO A 34 12.63 -21.30 -1.67
N MET A 35 11.52 -22.03 -1.62
CA MET A 35 10.19 -21.45 -1.44
C MET A 35 9.83 -21.47 0.04
N VAL A 36 9.09 -20.46 0.48
CA VAL A 36 8.63 -20.36 1.87
C VAL A 36 7.11 -20.30 1.95
N VAL A 37 6.58 -20.74 3.09
CA VAL A 37 5.18 -20.59 3.44
C VAL A 37 5.06 -19.47 4.46
N MET A 38 4.16 -18.51 4.20
CA MET A 38 3.87 -17.43 5.14
C MET A 38 2.69 -17.84 6.02
N PHE A 39 2.91 -17.81 7.32
CA PHE A 39 1.92 -18.17 8.32
C PHE A 39 1.34 -16.93 9.00
N ARG A 40 0.07 -17.02 9.39
CA ARG A 40 -0.54 -16.14 10.38
C ARG A 40 -0.73 -16.97 11.64
N GLU A 41 0.04 -16.67 12.68
CA GLU A 41 0.17 -17.57 13.84
C GLU A 41 0.64 -18.95 13.32
N ASP A 42 -0.16 -20.01 13.49
CA ASP A 42 0.14 -21.37 13.05
C ASP A 42 -0.63 -21.78 11.79
N LYS A 43 -1.40 -20.86 11.20
CA LYS A 43 -2.19 -21.14 9.99
C LYS A 43 -1.39 -20.75 8.74
N PRO A 44 -1.14 -21.66 7.78
CA PRO A 44 -0.49 -21.29 6.52
C PRO A 44 -1.45 -20.47 5.65
N VAL A 45 -0.95 -19.36 5.08
CA VAL A 45 -1.78 -18.38 4.35
C VAL A 45 -1.30 -18.17 2.92
N ALA A 46 0.00 -17.99 2.71
CA ALA A 46 0.58 -17.82 1.39
C ALA A 46 1.63 -18.90 1.15
N PHE A 47 1.52 -19.59 0.01
CA PHE A 47 2.39 -20.71 -0.38
C PHE A 47 3.29 -20.30 -1.53
N ASP A 48 4.38 -21.03 -1.70
CA ASP A 48 5.33 -20.88 -2.82
C ASP A 48 5.87 -19.45 -2.99
N VAL A 49 6.18 -18.79 -1.87
CA VAL A 49 6.75 -17.44 -1.89
C VAL A 49 8.27 -17.57 -2.04
N PRO A 50 8.91 -16.99 -3.07
CA PRO A 50 10.36 -17.12 -3.22
C PRO A 50 11.12 -16.44 -2.07
N LYS A 51 11.91 -17.22 -1.30
CA LYS A 51 12.62 -16.75 -0.10
C LYS A 51 13.49 -15.53 -0.40
N HIS A 52 14.27 -15.61 -1.47
CA HIS A 52 15.21 -14.56 -1.88
C HIS A 52 14.47 -13.27 -2.27
N ALA A 53 13.36 -13.36 -2.99
CA ALA A 53 12.53 -12.19 -3.31
C ALA A 53 11.94 -11.56 -2.05
N LEU A 54 11.42 -12.38 -1.13
CA LEU A 54 10.87 -11.91 0.14
C LEU A 54 11.93 -11.21 0.99
N MET A 55 13.13 -11.79 1.14
CA MET A 55 14.27 -11.17 1.82
C MET A 55 14.74 -9.88 1.14
N ALA A 56 14.73 -9.83 -0.21
CA ALA A 56 15.11 -8.65 -0.96
C ALA A 56 14.21 -7.45 -0.67
N MET A 57 12.92 -7.73 -0.51
CA MET A 57 11.88 -6.71 -0.37
C MET A 57 11.55 -6.34 1.08
N SER A 58 11.80 -7.25 2.02
CA SER A 58 11.44 -7.08 3.42
C SER A 58 12.65 -7.17 4.32
N LYS A 59 12.99 -6.05 4.96
CA LYS A 59 14.01 -6.01 6.04
C LYS A 59 13.68 -6.99 7.17
N TYR A 60 12.39 -7.14 7.47
CA TYR A 60 11.91 -8.04 8.51
C TYR A 60 12.18 -9.50 8.13
N ALA A 61 11.83 -9.92 6.91
CA ALA A 61 12.14 -11.26 6.44
C ALA A 61 13.65 -11.51 6.28
N MET A 62 14.40 -10.50 5.83
CA MET A 62 15.86 -10.58 5.73
C MET A 62 16.50 -10.87 7.08
N GLN A 63 16.12 -10.14 8.14
CA GLN A 63 16.62 -10.38 9.50
C GLN A 63 16.27 -11.79 9.99
N TYR A 64 15.00 -12.18 9.85
CA TYR A 64 14.53 -13.50 10.27
C TYR A 64 15.30 -14.64 9.61
N PHE A 65 15.47 -14.59 8.28
CA PHE A 65 16.14 -15.66 7.55
C PHE A 65 17.67 -15.58 7.58
N ALA A 66 18.25 -14.43 7.95
CA ALA A 66 19.67 -14.36 8.26
C ALA A 66 20.00 -15.12 9.55
N GLU A 67 19.12 -15.04 10.55
CA GLU A 67 19.22 -15.81 11.79
C GLU A 67 18.83 -17.29 11.59
N ASN A 68 17.92 -17.55 10.65
CA ASN A 68 17.36 -18.87 10.40
C ASN A 68 17.47 -19.27 8.91
N PRO A 69 18.68 -19.58 8.40
CA PRO A 69 18.93 -19.76 6.98
C PRO A 69 18.24 -20.98 6.36
N ASN A 70 17.98 -22.02 7.16
CA ASN A 70 17.35 -23.26 6.70
C ASN A 70 15.82 -23.26 6.82
N GLU A 71 15.24 -22.24 7.46
CA GLU A 71 13.79 -22.17 7.65
C GLU A 71 13.05 -21.92 6.34
N CYS A 72 11.94 -22.63 6.19
CA CYS A 72 11.00 -22.47 5.09
C CYS A 72 9.67 -21.84 5.54
N ASP A 73 9.53 -21.57 6.83
CA ASP A 73 8.31 -21.02 7.42
C ASP A 73 8.56 -19.58 7.89
N PHE A 74 7.66 -18.67 7.51
CA PHE A 74 7.73 -17.26 7.89
C PHE A 74 6.47 -16.85 8.66
N HIS A 75 6.60 -16.77 9.97
CA HIS A 75 5.47 -16.47 10.86
C HIS A 75 5.25 -14.97 11.00
N LEU A 76 4.03 -14.55 10.70
CA LEU A 76 3.58 -13.16 10.83
C LEU A 76 2.65 -12.98 12.04
N PRO A 77 2.67 -11.79 12.67
CA PRO A 77 1.80 -11.48 13.78
C PRO A 77 0.30 -11.64 13.44
N ALA A 78 -0.48 -12.10 14.42
CA ALA A 78 -1.93 -12.26 14.35
C ALA A 78 -2.70 -11.01 13.90
N THR A 79 -2.10 -9.83 14.13
CA THR A 79 -2.63 -8.52 13.75
C THR A 79 -2.72 -8.30 12.24
N PHE A 80 -2.00 -9.10 11.45
CA PHE A 80 -2.09 -9.06 10.00
C PHE A 80 -3.25 -9.91 9.50
N SER A 81 -4.01 -9.35 8.57
CA SER A 81 -5.13 -10.04 7.94
C SER A 81 -4.63 -11.15 7.01
N GLU A 82 -5.31 -12.29 7.01
CA GLU A 82 -5.05 -13.40 6.08
C GLU A 82 -5.09 -12.95 4.61
N ILE A 83 -6.08 -12.13 4.25
CA ILE A 83 -6.23 -11.58 2.89
C ILE A 83 -5.00 -10.75 2.51
N GLY A 84 -4.58 -9.82 3.38
CA GLY A 84 -3.39 -9.00 3.15
C GLY A 84 -2.11 -9.82 2.96
N ILE A 85 -1.90 -10.85 3.80
CA ILE A 85 -0.75 -11.76 3.69
C ILE A 85 -0.77 -12.50 2.36
N LYS A 86 -1.92 -13.07 1.99
CA LYS A 86 -2.10 -13.82 0.74
C LYS A 86 -1.81 -12.97 -0.49
N GLU A 87 -2.37 -11.75 -0.56
CA GLU A 87 -2.17 -10.86 -1.70
C GLU A 87 -0.72 -10.37 -1.81
N VAL A 88 -0.07 -10.07 -0.68
CA VAL A 88 1.35 -9.67 -0.69
C VAL A 88 2.26 -10.84 -1.07
N GLY A 89 2.00 -12.04 -0.57
CA GLY A 89 2.73 -13.25 -0.97
C GLY A 89 2.59 -13.55 -2.47
N ASN A 90 1.35 -13.50 -2.99
CA ASN A 90 1.07 -13.65 -4.41
C ASN A 90 1.78 -12.59 -5.26
N TYR A 91 1.81 -11.35 -4.79
CA TYR A 91 2.52 -10.25 -5.44
C TYR A 91 4.02 -10.53 -5.56
N ILE A 92 4.66 -10.96 -4.46
CA ILE A 92 6.10 -11.29 -4.45
C ILE A 92 6.39 -12.42 -5.44
N ARG A 93 5.56 -13.47 -5.45
CA ARG A 93 5.68 -14.58 -6.40
C ARG A 93 5.55 -14.10 -7.85
N PHE A 94 4.57 -13.25 -8.15
CA PHE A 94 4.33 -12.75 -9.50
C PHE A 94 5.44 -11.80 -9.98
N LEU A 95 6.00 -10.98 -9.09
CA LEU A 95 7.03 -9.99 -9.42
C LEU A 95 8.29 -10.62 -10.03
N CYS A 96 8.62 -11.85 -9.66
CA CYS A 96 9.75 -12.61 -10.21
C CYS A 96 9.59 -13.00 -11.68
N HIS A 97 8.35 -13.04 -12.19
CA HIS A 97 8.04 -13.53 -13.54
C HIS A 97 7.40 -12.50 -14.46
N ALA A 98 6.84 -11.43 -13.90
CA ALA A 98 6.15 -10.38 -14.65
C ALA A 98 7.12 -9.62 -15.59
N THR A 99 6.78 -9.49 -16.87
CA THR A 99 7.60 -8.72 -17.84
C THR A 99 7.67 -7.24 -17.47
N THR A 100 6.59 -6.66 -16.95
CA THR A 100 6.53 -5.28 -16.50
C THR A 100 6.63 -5.17 -14.97
N PRO A 101 7.18 -4.06 -14.44
CA PRO A 101 7.24 -3.83 -13.00
C PRO A 101 5.82 -3.70 -12.43
N HIS A 102 5.38 -4.73 -11.71
CA HIS A 102 4.03 -4.81 -11.16
C HIS A 102 3.91 -3.96 -9.88
N GLN A 103 2.75 -3.35 -9.65
CA GLN A 103 2.41 -2.68 -8.38
C GLN A 103 1.29 -3.46 -7.70
N LEU A 104 1.19 -3.35 -6.37
CA LEU A 104 0.05 -3.90 -5.66
C LEU A 104 -1.23 -3.19 -6.15
N GLN A 105 -2.24 -3.99 -6.50
CA GLN A 105 -3.48 -3.49 -7.07
C GLN A 105 -4.39 -2.93 -5.97
N TYR A 106 -5.12 -1.88 -6.32
CA TYR A 106 -6.26 -1.43 -5.53
C TYR A 106 -7.46 -2.34 -5.81
N PHE A 107 -8.17 -2.72 -4.76
CA PHE A 107 -9.39 -3.51 -4.82
C PHE A 107 -10.60 -2.61 -4.58
N GLU A 108 -11.71 -2.86 -5.30
CA GLU A 108 -12.97 -2.15 -5.07
C GLU A 108 -13.45 -2.28 -3.63
N ASP A 109 -13.22 -3.46 -3.03
CA ASP A 109 -13.31 -3.67 -1.60
C ASP A 109 -12.22 -2.87 -0.87
N VAL A 110 -12.67 -1.84 -0.17
CA VAL A 110 -11.84 -0.89 0.58
C VAL A 110 -11.18 -1.56 1.77
N LEU A 111 -11.89 -2.45 2.46
CA LEU A 111 -11.36 -3.18 3.60
C LEU A 111 -10.18 -4.05 3.16
N LYS A 112 -10.36 -4.78 2.05
CA LYS A 112 -9.28 -5.55 1.41
C LYS A 112 -8.09 -4.65 1.03
N SER A 113 -8.32 -3.50 0.41
CA SER A 113 -7.26 -2.56 0.05
C SER A 113 -6.47 -2.06 1.28
N ILE A 114 -7.15 -1.73 2.37
CA ILE A 114 -6.53 -1.31 3.63
C ILE A 114 -5.72 -2.46 4.25
N GLN A 115 -6.25 -3.69 4.23
CA GLN A 115 -5.59 -4.89 4.71
C GLN A 115 -4.29 -5.20 3.94
N VAL A 116 -4.33 -5.14 2.60
CA VAL A 116 -3.15 -5.32 1.75
C VAL A 116 -2.13 -4.20 1.99
N TYR A 117 -2.60 -2.95 2.07
CA TYR A 117 -1.74 -1.82 2.40
C TYR A 117 -1.02 -2.04 3.74
N HIS A 118 -1.76 -2.37 4.79
CA HIS A 118 -1.22 -2.56 6.13
C HIS A 118 -0.14 -3.64 6.18
N VAL A 119 -0.39 -4.82 5.59
CA VAL A 119 0.60 -5.91 5.55
C VAL A 119 1.83 -5.51 4.73
N ALA A 120 1.63 -4.90 3.55
CA ALA A 120 2.73 -4.46 2.70
C ALA A 120 3.63 -3.44 3.42
N ARG A 121 3.04 -2.43 4.07
CA ARG A 121 3.76 -1.42 4.84
C ARG A 121 4.54 -2.03 5.99
N ALA A 122 3.94 -2.98 6.72
CA ALA A 122 4.57 -3.64 7.85
C ALA A 122 5.75 -4.53 7.44
N LEU A 123 5.68 -5.15 6.26
CA LEU A 123 6.81 -5.86 5.65
C LEU A 123 7.89 -4.93 5.09
N GLY A 124 7.71 -3.61 5.15
CA GLY A 124 8.68 -2.65 4.63
C GLY A 124 8.57 -2.41 3.12
N LEU A 125 7.43 -2.73 2.50
CA LEU A 125 7.13 -2.33 1.13
C LEU A 125 6.68 -0.86 1.14
N TYR A 126 7.62 0.06 0.86
CA TYR A 126 7.39 1.51 0.87
C TYR A 126 6.85 2.04 -0.47
N PHE A 127 6.80 3.37 -0.58
CA PHE A 127 6.14 4.21 -1.59
C PHE A 127 5.90 3.53 -2.94
N GLY A 128 6.95 3.00 -3.57
CA GLY A 128 6.86 2.35 -4.86
C GLY A 128 5.79 1.26 -4.99
N TYR A 129 5.75 0.33 -4.05
CA TYR A 129 4.93 -0.88 -4.15
C TYR A 129 3.44 -0.62 -3.90
N VAL A 130 3.16 0.30 -2.97
CA VAL A 130 1.82 0.56 -2.43
C VAL A 130 1.22 1.89 -2.89
N HIS A 131 1.91 2.63 -3.77
CA HIS A 131 1.50 3.98 -4.19
C HIS A 131 0.07 4.00 -4.76
N ASN A 132 -0.24 3.05 -5.65
CA ASN A 132 -1.55 2.97 -6.29
C ASN A 132 -2.68 2.78 -5.27
N ILE A 133 -2.50 1.85 -4.31
CA ILE A 133 -3.47 1.63 -3.22
C ILE A 133 -3.62 2.91 -2.39
N TYR A 134 -2.51 3.52 -1.96
CA TYR A 134 -2.55 4.75 -1.17
C TYR A 134 -3.29 5.88 -1.89
N PHE A 135 -2.99 6.13 -3.17
CA PHE A 135 -3.59 7.21 -3.93
C PHE A 135 -5.11 7.05 -4.07
N ARG A 136 -5.58 5.82 -4.31
CA ARG A 136 -7.00 5.51 -4.41
C ARG A 136 -7.71 5.65 -3.05
N LEU A 137 -7.08 5.16 -1.98
CA LEU A 137 -7.58 5.35 -0.61
C LEU A 137 -7.62 6.84 -0.23
N ASP A 138 -6.59 7.61 -0.60
CA ASP A 138 -6.52 9.05 -0.31
C ASP A 138 -7.68 9.81 -0.93
N ARG A 139 -7.94 9.58 -2.22
CA ARG A 139 -9.08 10.17 -2.92
C ARG A 139 -10.41 9.80 -2.26
N ARG A 140 -10.57 8.54 -1.84
CA ARG A 140 -11.80 8.07 -1.19
C ARG A 140 -11.99 8.68 0.19
N ILE A 141 -10.96 8.64 1.05
CA ILE A 141 -11.02 9.11 2.44
C ILE A 141 -11.39 10.59 2.50
N ARG A 142 -10.94 11.38 1.52
CA ARG A 142 -11.27 12.81 1.42
C ARG A 142 -12.72 13.10 1.05
N ASP A 143 -13.45 12.16 0.44
CA ASP A 143 -14.86 12.36 0.12
C ASP A 143 -15.73 12.08 1.36
N PRO A 144 -16.43 13.08 1.93
CA PRO A 144 -17.26 12.91 3.11
C PRO A 144 -18.41 11.90 2.93
N ARG A 145 -18.78 11.57 1.70
CA ARG A 145 -19.84 10.61 1.36
C ARG A 145 -19.37 9.16 1.46
N THR A 146 -18.05 8.93 1.46
CA THR A 146 -17.45 7.60 1.53
C THR A 146 -16.61 7.44 2.79
N GLN A 147 -17.18 7.85 3.93
CA GLN A 147 -16.58 7.60 5.24
C GLN A 147 -16.29 6.10 5.41
N LEU A 148 -15.16 5.83 6.04
CA LEU A 148 -14.70 4.51 6.40
C LEU A 148 -15.50 4.03 7.60
N ASP A 149 -15.79 2.74 7.63
CA ASP A 149 -16.40 2.12 8.78
C ASP A 149 -15.37 1.94 9.93
N ASN A 150 -15.87 1.55 11.10
CA ASN A 150 -15.03 1.33 12.27
C ASN A 150 -13.98 0.24 12.06
N GLU A 151 -14.31 -0.84 11.36
CA GLU A 151 -13.36 -1.94 11.12
C GLU A 151 -12.15 -1.44 10.31
N GLN A 152 -12.40 -0.68 9.25
CA GLN A 152 -11.39 -0.06 8.41
C GLN A 152 -10.52 0.90 9.22
N LEU A 153 -11.14 1.76 10.04
CA LEU A 153 -10.41 2.69 10.92
C LEU A 153 -9.55 1.96 11.94
N MET A 154 -10.06 0.88 12.54
CA MET A 154 -9.33 0.04 13.51
C MET A 154 -8.06 -0.57 12.90
N ILE A 155 -8.10 -0.98 11.63
CA ILE A 155 -6.90 -1.50 10.94
C ILE A 155 -5.90 -0.37 10.70
N ILE A 156 -6.36 0.79 10.22
CA ILE A 156 -5.48 1.94 9.97
C ILE A 156 -4.80 2.40 11.28
N CYS A 157 -5.52 2.37 12.42
CA CYS A 157 -4.97 2.72 13.72
C CYS A 157 -3.82 1.79 14.20
N LYS A 158 -3.68 0.59 13.61
CA LYS A 158 -2.58 -0.34 13.90
C LYS A 158 -1.30 -0.03 13.12
N CYS A 159 -1.37 0.82 12.08
CA CYS A 159 -0.21 1.24 11.31
C CYS A 159 0.84 1.97 12.19
N ALA A 160 2.08 2.03 11.69
CA ALA A 160 3.14 2.80 12.34
C ALA A 160 2.77 4.29 12.44
N SER A 161 3.26 5.00 13.46
CA SER A 161 2.99 6.43 13.65
C SER A 161 3.52 7.31 12.52
N THR A 162 4.52 6.83 11.78
CA THR A 162 5.08 7.49 10.59
C THR A 162 4.30 7.19 9.32
N ASP A 163 3.32 6.29 9.37
CA ASP A 163 2.56 5.86 8.20
C ASP A 163 1.69 6.98 7.61
N ARG A 164 1.68 7.05 6.28
CA ARG A 164 0.99 8.12 5.56
C ARG A 164 -0.52 7.98 5.62
N LEU A 165 -1.04 6.75 5.58
CA LEU A 165 -2.48 6.51 5.62
C LEU A 165 -3.04 6.86 7.01
N LEU A 166 -2.31 6.51 8.08
CA LEU A 166 -2.67 6.90 9.44
C LEU A 166 -2.75 8.42 9.59
N LYS A 167 -1.70 9.15 9.15
CA LYS A 167 -1.65 10.61 9.20
C LYS A 167 -2.76 11.27 8.38
N LEU A 168 -3.05 10.72 7.21
CA LEU A 168 -4.14 11.19 6.35
C LEU A 168 -5.48 11.06 7.05
N VAL A 169 -5.80 9.86 7.56
CA VAL A 169 -7.07 9.60 8.24
C VAL A 169 -7.20 10.50 9.47
N ALA A 170 -6.13 10.63 10.27
CA ALA A 170 -6.13 11.51 11.44
C ALA A 170 -6.49 12.95 11.06
N GLY A 171 -5.88 13.51 10.01
CA GLY A 171 -6.18 14.87 9.55
C GLY A 171 -7.59 15.03 9.02
N ILE A 172 -8.01 14.18 8.09
CA ILE A 172 -9.32 14.29 7.44
C ILE A 172 -10.48 14.06 8.42
N TYR A 173 -10.38 13.06 9.31
CA TYR A 173 -11.45 12.80 10.27
C TYR A 173 -11.51 13.86 11.36
N THR A 174 -10.38 14.45 11.72
CA THR A 174 -10.37 15.62 12.60
C THR A 174 -11.11 16.79 11.94
N GLU A 175 -10.86 17.07 10.66
CA GLU A 175 -11.60 18.10 9.90
C GLU A 175 -13.11 17.79 9.83
N PHE A 176 -13.48 16.54 9.55
CA PHE A 176 -14.89 16.13 9.54
C PHE A 176 -15.55 16.27 10.91
N ARG A 177 -14.83 15.94 11.99
CA ARG A 177 -15.31 16.08 13.37
C ARG A 177 -15.56 17.54 13.74
N PHE A 178 -14.64 18.45 13.41
CA PHE A 178 -14.79 19.89 13.67
C PHE A 178 -15.88 20.54 12.82
N ALA A 179 -16.02 20.10 11.56
CA ALA A 179 -17.04 20.61 10.66
C ALA A 179 -18.45 20.01 10.90
N ASN A 180 -18.62 19.15 11.91
CA ASN A 180 -19.84 18.39 12.17
C ASN A 180 -20.33 17.59 10.95
N LYS A 181 -19.40 17.05 10.15
CA LYS A 181 -19.68 16.24 8.93
C LYS A 181 -19.56 14.73 9.16
N MET A 182 -19.15 14.32 10.35
CA MET A 182 -18.97 12.91 10.69
C MET A 182 -20.31 12.25 11.00
N ALA A 183 -20.55 11.06 10.46
CA ALA A 183 -21.81 10.34 10.68
C ALA A 183 -21.97 9.88 12.15
N HIS A 184 -20.88 9.42 12.77
CA HIS A 184 -20.87 8.86 14.13
C HIS A 184 -19.74 9.47 14.99
N PRO A 185 -19.88 10.73 15.45
CA PRO A 185 -18.82 11.43 16.20
C PRO A 185 -18.46 10.74 17.52
N GLU A 186 -19.44 10.12 18.19
CA GLU A 186 -19.25 9.36 19.44
C GLU A 186 -18.32 8.14 19.26
N GLU A 187 -18.45 7.43 18.14
CA GLU A 187 -17.63 6.26 17.84
C GLU A 187 -16.19 6.66 17.52
N PHE A 188 -16.03 7.79 16.84
CA PHE A 188 -14.71 8.38 16.63
C PHE A 188 -14.04 8.80 17.94
N ASP A 189 -14.77 9.44 18.85
CA ASP A 189 -14.22 9.85 20.15
C ASP A 189 -13.79 8.60 20.97
N LYS A 190 -14.57 7.50 20.92
CA LYS A 190 -14.18 6.20 21.48
C LYS A 190 -12.94 5.61 20.82
N LEU A 191 -12.84 5.68 19.49
CA LEU A 191 -11.69 5.21 18.73
C LEU A 191 -10.41 5.98 19.13
N VAL A 192 -10.50 7.32 19.24
CA VAL A 192 -9.39 8.17 19.66
C VAL A 192 -8.93 7.83 21.08
N ALA A 193 -9.87 7.58 21.99
CA ALA A 193 -9.55 7.16 23.36
C ALA A 193 -8.89 5.76 23.41
N ALA A 194 -9.34 4.82 22.57
CA ALA A 194 -8.82 3.45 22.52
C ALA A 194 -7.44 3.33 21.85
N HIS A 195 -7.07 4.27 20.97
CA HIS A 195 -5.85 4.19 20.16
C HIS A 195 -4.89 5.37 20.39
N PRO A 196 -3.97 5.28 21.37
CA PRO A 196 -3.02 6.37 21.69
C PRO A 196 -2.18 6.85 20.50
N ARG A 197 -1.80 5.96 19.59
CA ARG A 197 -1.05 6.31 18.37
C ARG A 197 -1.87 7.19 17.43
N PHE A 198 -3.16 6.89 17.28
CA PHE A 198 -4.06 7.67 16.44
C PHE A 198 -4.33 9.03 17.05
N ARG A 199 -4.58 9.09 18.36
CA ARG A 199 -4.67 10.35 19.11
C ARG A 199 -3.42 11.23 18.90
N LYS A 200 -2.23 10.67 19.03
CA LYS A 200 -0.97 11.40 18.79
C LYS A 200 -0.88 11.94 17.36
N ALA A 201 -1.36 11.18 16.36
CA ALA A 201 -1.39 11.65 14.97
C ALA A 201 -2.36 12.85 14.78
N ILE A 202 -3.50 12.85 15.49
CA ILE A 202 -4.44 13.98 15.52
C ILE A 202 -3.79 15.22 16.16
N GLU A 203 -3.16 15.06 17.31
CA GLU A 203 -2.46 16.14 18.01
C GLU A 203 -1.37 16.77 17.12
N GLN A 204 -0.58 15.96 16.43
CA GLN A 204 0.44 16.42 15.48
C GLN A 204 -0.16 17.18 14.28
N TYR A 205 -1.31 16.71 13.77
CA TYR A 205 -2.03 17.39 12.70
C TYR A 205 -2.53 18.77 13.17
N LEU A 206 -3.13 18.85 14.36
CA LEU A 206 -3.63 20.10 14.93
C LEU A 206 -2.50 21.10 15.20
N GLN A 207 -1.39 20.64 15.77
CA GLN A 207 -0.20 21.46 15.96
C GLN A 207 0.33 22.02 14.63
N SER A 208 0.40 21.16 13.60
CA SER A 208 0.85 21.58 12.27
C SER A 208 -0.08 22.61 11.63
N LYS A 209 -1.39 22.52 11.88
CA LYS A 209 -2.39 23.49 11.41
C LYS A 209 -2.26 24.83 12.14
N ALA A 210 -2.11 24.81 13.47
CA ALA A 210 -1.87 26.01 14.28
C ALA A 210 -0.60 26.74 13.87
N LEU A 211 0.50 26.01 13.65
CA LEU A 211 1.76 26.58 13.15
C LEU A 211 1.60 27.24 11.77
N LYS A 212 0.80 26.66 10.87
CA LYS A 212 0.51 27.26 9.55
C LYS A 212 -0.36 28.50 9.64
N ALA A 213 -1.34 28.51 10.54
CA ALA A 213 -2.20 29.68 10.79
C ALA A 213 -1.41 30.87 11.36
N ASN A 214 -0.40 30.60 12.18
CA ASN A 214 0.47 31.62 12.79
C ASN A 214 1.67 32.02 11.93
N ARG A 215 1.83 31.46 10.72
CA ARG A 215 2.89 31.95 9.83
C ARG A 215 2.55 33.40 9.46
N PRO A 216 3.45 34.37 9.71
CA PRO A 216 3.24 35.72 9.21
C PRO A 216 2.98 35.59 7.72
N LYS A 217 1.89 36.19 7.24
CA LYS A 217 1.70 36.41 5.82
C LYS A 217 2.81 37.37 5.44
N VAL A 218 3.96 36.81 5.05
CA VAL A 218 5.02 37.60 4.43
C VAL A 218 4.36 38.09 3.15
N ASP A 219 3.91 39.33 3.17
CA ASP A 219 3.40 40.01 2.00
C ASP A 219 4.54 39.98 0.98
N LEU A 220 4.44 39.04 0.04
CA LEU A 220 5.33 38.87 -1.11
C LEU A 220 5.18 40.02 -2.11
N LEU A 221 4.78 41.21 -1.64
CA LEU A 221 4.43 42.36 -2.45
C LEU A 221 5.61 43.30 -2.74
N GLU A 222 6.79 43.13 -2.14
CA GLU A 222 7.83 44.17 -2.30
C GLU A 222 9.28 43.68 -2.36
N ALA A 223 9.50 42.50 -2.90
CA ALA A 223 10.80 42.17 -3.48
C ALA A 223 10.56 41.68 -4.90
N SER A 224 10.38 42.62 -5.83
CA SER A 224 10.85 42.39 -7.19
C SER A 224 12.25 41.81 -7.05
N PRO A 225 12.53 40.60 -7.56
CA PRO A 225 13.89 40.12 -7.63
C PRO A 225 14.71 41.28 -8.22
N PRO A 226 15.83 41.71 -7.62
CA PRO A 226 16.71 42.62 -8.33
C PRO A 226 16.90 42.00 -9.71
N GLU A 227 16.70 42.80 -10.75
CA GLU A 227 16.88 42.40 -12.13
C GLU A 227 18.34 41.98 -12.27
N VAL A 228 18.63 40.74 -11.89
CA VAL A 228 19.90 40.10 -12.15
C VAL A 228 19.84 39.92 -13.64
N ALA A 229 20.41 40.88 -14.36
CA ALA A 229 20.71 40.79 -15.77
C ALA A 229 21.43 39.45 -15.96
N LEU A 230 20.67 38.42 -16.33
CA LEU A 230 21.24 37.16 -16.72
C LEU A 230 22.15 37.50 -17.89
N PRO A 231 23.46 37.18 -17.83
CA PRO A 231 24.32 37.39 -18.97
C PRO A 231 23.64 36.71 -20.15
N VAL A 232 23.40 37.48 -21.22
CA VAL A 232 22.91 36.96 -22.49
C VAL A 232 24.01 36.05 -23.00
N VAL A 233 24.00 34.79 -22.56
CA VAL A 233 24.89 33.77 -23.09
C VAL A 233 24.32 33.44 -24.46
N ASN A 234 24.81 34.15 -25.46
CA ASN A 234 24.67 33.76 -26.85
C ASN A 234 25.30 32.37 -26.98
N ARG A 235 24.47 31.31 -26.99
CA ARG A 235 24.91 29.91 -27.18
C ARG A 235 24.60 29.46 -28.60
N PRO A 236 25.39 29.86 -29.62
CA PRO A 236 25.24 29.37 -30.98
C PRO A 236 25.38 27.84 -31.08
N GLU A 237 26.07 27.20 -30.13
CA GLU A 237 26.27 25.75 -30.06
C GLU A 237 24.97 24.96 -29.80
N LEU A 238 23.96 25.57 -29.17
CA LEU A 238 22.67 24.89 -28.92
C LEU A 238 21.83 24.76 -30.20
N HIS A 239 21.97 25.69 -31.14
CA HIS A 239 21.30 25.61 -32.44
C HIS A 239 21.95 24.57 -33.36
N ALA A 240 23.28 24.45 -33.37
CA ALA A 240 23.98 23.43 -34.15
C ALA A 240 23.62 22.00 -33.71
N ASN A 241 23.50 21.76 -32.39
CA ASN A 241 23.14 20.44 -31.87
C ASN A 241 21.67 20.06 -32.12
N LEU A 242 20.76 21.05 -32.16
CA LEU A 242 19.35 20.78 -32.47
C LEU A 242 19.16 20.39 -33.95
N GLN A 243 19.93 21.01 -34.84
CA GLN A 243 19.88 20.75 -36.28
C GLN A 243 20.51 19.39 -36.62
N ALA A 244 21.66 19.06 -36.02
CA ALA A 244 22.28 17.73 -36.16
C ALA A 244 21.38 16.60 -35.62
N PHE A 245 20.60 16.85 -34.57
CA PHE A 245 19.64 15.88 -34.04
C PHE A 245 18.43 15.66 -34.95
N GLN A 246 17.97 16.69 -35.66
CA GLN A 246 16.88 16.58 -36.62
C GLN A 246 17.31 15.86 -37.90
N GLU A 247 18.56 16.07 -38.35
CA GLU A 247 19.13 15.35 -39.51
C GLU A 247 19.40 13.88 -39.22
N ALA A 248 19.82 13.52 -38.00
CA ALA A 248 20.08 12.13 -37.61
C ALA A 248 18.82 11.25 -37.47
N HIS A 249 17.63 11.85 -37.41
CA HIS A 249 16.37 11.13 -37.16
C HIS A 249 15.30 11.36 -38.25
N GLY A 250 15.66 12.02 -39.34
CA GLY A 250 14.78 12.39 -40.44
C GLY A 250 14.71 11.38 -41.59
N GLU A 251 14.73 10.07 -41.35
CA GLU A 251 14.48 9.08 -42.42
C GLU A 251 13.88 7.78 -41.86
N HIS A 252 12.59 7.79 -41.56
CA HIS A 252 11.79 6.57 -41.53
C HIS A 252 10.49 6.78 -42.31
N ASP A 253 10.64 6.49 -43.59
CA ASP A 253 9.62 6.24 -44.59
C ASP A 253 8.54 5.29 -44.02
N ARG A 254 7.34 5.82 -43.77
CA ARG A 254 6.19 5.04 -43.31
C ARG A 254 5.49 4.45 -44.53
N GLY A 255 5.85 3.22 -44.86
CA GLY A 255 5.09 2.40 -45.81
C GLY A 255 3.65 2.17 -45.33
N PRO A 256 2.68 2.05 -46.26
CA PRO A 256 1.27 1.88 -45.94
C PRO A 256 0.99 0.47 -45.41
N THR A 257 0.64 0.35 -44.12
CA THR A 257 0.13 -0.90 -43.56
C THR A 257 -1.35 -1.07 -43.90
N ASN A 258 -1.64 -2.05 -44.76
CA ASN A 258 -2.96 -2.59 -45.05
C ASN A 258 -3.63 -3.11 -43.77
N VAL A 259 -4.77 -2.52 -43.41
CA VAL A 259 -5.63 -2.95 -42.30
C VAL A 259 -6.55 -4.06 -42.81
N SER A 260 -6.15 -5.32 -42.63
CA SER A 260 -7.04 -6.46 -42.83
C SER A 260 -7.99 -6.58 -41.63
N GLN A 261 -9.28 -6.39 -41.90
CA GLN A 261 -10.39 -6.58 -40.96
C GLN A 261 -10.46 -8.06 -40.51
N SER A 262 -10.08 -8.33 -39.27
CA SER A 262 -10.28 -9.64 -38.64
C SER A 262 -11.66 -9.72 -38.02
N ARG A 263 -12.46 -10.67 -38.53
CA ARG A 263 -13.81 -11.01 -38.10
C ARG A 263 -13.79 -11.53 -36.65
N ARG A 264 -14.64 -10.96 -35.80
CA ARG A 264 -14.98 -11.53 -34.49
C ARG A 264 -15.80 -12.81 -34.67
N PRO A 265 -15.44 -13.94 -34.02
CA PRO A 265 -16.37 -15.03 -33.82
C PRO A 265 -17.27 -14.74 -32.60
N THR A 266 -18.58 -14.81 -32.82
CA THR A 266 -19.63 -14.89 -31.83
C THR A 266 -19.52 -16.24 -31.10
N HIS A 267 -19.13 -16.22 -29.82
CA HIS A 267 -19.26 -17.38 -28.95
C HIS A 267 -20.72 -17.51 -28.48
N GLN A 268 -21.36 -18.59 -28.91
CA GLN A 268 -22.63 -19.08 -28.40
C GLN A 268 -22.49 -19.47 -26.93
N ALA A 269 -23.43 -19.00 -26.11
CA ALA A 269 -23.63 -19.46 -24.76
C ALA A 269 -24.25 -20.85 -24.78
N THR A 270 -23.57 -21.85 -24.22
CA THR A 270 -24.15 -23.13 -23.86
C THR A 270 -24.53 -23.10 -22.39
N ASP A 271 -25.83 -23.00 -22.15
CA ASP A 271 -26.47 -23.34 -20.88
C ASP A 271 -26.28 -24.83 -20.61
N ASN A 272 -25.48 -25.16 -19.59
CA ASN A 272 -25.48 -26.50 -19.00
C ASN A 272 -25.79 -26.35 -17.51
N GLY A 273 -27.08 -26.55 -17.20
CA GLY A 273 -27.58 -26.67 -15.84
C GLY A 273 -27.07 -27.96 -15.19
N ILE A 274 -26.39 -27.81 -14.06
CA ILE A 274 -26.11 -28.90 -13.13
C ILE A 274 -26.96 -28.67 -11.89
N ALA A 275 -28.01 -29.49 -11.77
CA ALA A 275 -28.83 -29.62 -10.57
C ALA A 275 -28.00 -30.25 -9.44
N ILE A 276 -27.68 -29.46 -8.41
CA ILE A 276 -27.12 -29.99 -7.17
C ILE A 276 -28.28 -30.31 -6.22
N LYS A 277 -28.52 -31.62 -6.05
CA LYS A 277 -29.44 -32.20 -5.08
C LYS A 277 -29.00 -31.84 -3.65
N GLY A 278 -29.98 -31.39 -2.87
CA GLY A 278 -29.81 -31.04 -1.47
C GLY A 278 -29.43 -32.20 -0.56
N THR A 279 -28.75 -31.86 0.52
CA THR A 279 -28.69 -32.69 1.73
C THR A 279 -29.03 -31.81 2.92
N LYS A 280 -30.20 -32.10 3.52
CA LYS A 280 -30.62 -31.61 4.82
C LYS A 280 -29.78 -32.32 5.89
N GLY A 281 -29.11 -31.55 6.74
CA GLY A 281 -28.37 -32.05 7.89
C GLY A 281 -28.62 -31.18 9.11
N THR A 282 -29.76 -31.41 9.76
CA THR A 282 -30.12 -30.89 11.08
C THR A 282 -29.21 -31.48 12.15
N ARG A 283 -28.52 -30.64 12.95
CA ARG A 283 -28.15 -31.03 14.32
C ARG A 283 -28.10 -29.82 15.24
N ALA A 284 -29.19 -29.67 15.99
CA ALA A 284 -29.26 -28.82 17.15
C ALA A 284 -28.41 -29.42 18.28
N THR A 285 -27.53 -28.60 18.88
CA THR A 285 -26.98 -28.88 20.20
C THR A 285 -27.27 -27.67 21.10
N LYS A 286 -28.08 -27.94 22.13
CA LYS A 286 -28.35 -27.07 23.27
C LYS A 286 -27.12 -27.08 24.18
N GLY A 287 -26.60 -25.90 24.52
CA GLY A 287 -25.60 -25.71 25.58
C GLY A 287 -25.87 -24.40 26.30
N LYS A 288 -26.85 -24.41 27.21
CA LYS A 288 -26.70 -24.18 28.67
C LYS A 288 -25.96 -22.90 29.07
N GLU A 289 -26.78 -21.96 29.51
CA GLU A 289 -26.52 -20.80 30.36
C GLU A 289 -25.41 -20.98 31.39
N ARG A 290 -24.53 -19.97 31.48
CA ARG A 290 -23.99 -19.51 32.76
C ARG A 290 -24.06 -17.99 32.79
N GLN A 291 -25.03 -17.50 33.56
CA GLN A 291 -25.10 -16.12 34.03
C GLN A 291 -23.97 -15.90 35.04
N GLY A 292 -23.23 -14.81 34.86
CA GLY A 292 -22.18 -14.35 35.76
C GLY A 292 -22.02 -12.85 35.58
N SER A 293 -23.00 -12.07 36.05
CA SER A 293 -22.94 -10.62 36.06
C SER A 293 -21.91 -10.17 37.11
N THR A 294 -20.76 -9.68 36.65
CA THR A 294 -19.86 -8.88 37.48
C THR A 294 -19.99 -7.43 37.06
N THR A 295 -20.67 -6.65 37.91
CA THR A 295 -20.82 -5.20 37.77
C THR A 295 -19.46 -4.56 38.06
N PHE A 296 -18.70 -4.26 37.00
CA PHE A 296 -17.46 -3.49 37.12
C PHE A 296 -17.78 -2.01 36.89
N GLU A 297 -17.96 -1.28 37.98
CA GLU A 297 -18.19 0.15 37.99
C GLU A 297 -16.87 0.88 37.65
N ARG A 298 -16.60 1.07 36.35
CA ARG A 298 -15.50 1.92 35.90
C ARG A 298 -15.96 3.37 36.00
N LYS A 299 -15.50 4.08 37.04
CA LYS A 299 -15.51 5.54 37.08
C LYS A 299 -14.79 6.08 35.85
N SER A 300 -15.55 6.45 34.82
CA SER A 300 -15.07 7.16 33.65
C SER A 300 -14.61 8.54 34.09
N ARG A 301 -13.30 8.76 34.17
CA ARG A 301 -12.76 10.12 34.17
C ARG A 301 -13.15 10.73 32.84
N ASP A 302 -13.85 11.85 32.91
CA ASP A 302 -14.27 12.64 31.77
C ASP A 302 -13.02 13.16 31.05
N LEU A 303 -12.57 12.41 30.04
CA LEU A 303 -11.45 12.73 29.16
C LEU A 303 -11.97 13.41 27.89
N SER A 304 -13.04 14.19 28.00
CA SER A 304 -13.52 15.03 26.92
C SER A 304 -12.42 16.02 26.55
N ILE A 305 -11.76 15.77 25.42
CA ILE A 305 -10.90 16.77 24.79
C ILE A 305 -11.82 17.94 24.43
N PRO A 306 -11.60 19.15 24.94
CA PRO A 306 -12.49 20.28 24.66
C PRO A 306 -12.32 20.70 23.19
N TRP A 307 -13.12 20.09 22.31
CA TRP A 307 -13.14 20.35 20.87
C TRP A 307 -13.60 21.76 20.49
N ARG A 308 -14.00 22.60 21.45
CA ARG A 308 -14.53 23.96 21.21
C ARG A 308 -13.51 25.10 21.32
N ARG A 309 -12.22 24.82 21.53
CA ARG A 309 -11.19 25.88 21.72
C ARG A 309 -9.98 25.79 20.78
N LEU A 310 -10.20 25.44 19.50
CA LEU A 310 -9.19 25.50 18.43
C LEU A 310 -9.79 26.03 17.13
#